data_AF-A0AA36Y4P4-F1
#
_entry.id   AF-A0AA36Y4P4-F1
#
_cell.length_a   1.000
_cell.length_b   1.000
_cell.length_c   1.000
_cell.angle_alpha   90.00
_cell.angle_beta   90.00
_cell.angle_gamma   90.00
#
_symmetry.space_group_name_H-M   'P 1'
#
loop_
_entity.id
_entity.type
_entity.pdbx_description
1 polymer ?
#
loop_
_entity_poly.entity_id
_entity_poly.type
_entity_poly.pdbx_seq_one_letter_code
_entity_poly.pdbx_strand_id
1 'polypeptide(L)'
;MHFIDAKGILTGSGGYYGMNIYRGCTHGCIYCDSRSRCYQFTHPFEDIEVKQNAPELLEKVLKSKRKKCMIGTGAMSDPYMHCEENLSLTGRCLEIYSGKWFWGCNSDKI
;
A
#
# COMPACT_ATOMS: atom_id res chain seq x y z
N MET A 1 15.29 7.65 -5.04
CA MET A 1 13.83 7.47 -5.06
C MET A 1 13.36 7.72 -6.48
N HIS A 2 12.46 6.90 -6.99
CA HIS A 2 11.86 7.04 -8.31
C HIS A 2 10.36 6.74 -8.27
N PHE A 3 9.62 7.26 -9.24
CA PHE A 3 8.17 7.14 -9.29
C PHE A 3 7.73 6.19 -10.41
N ILE A 4 6.73 5.37 -10.13
CA ILE A 4 6.13 4.47 -11.10
C ILE A 4 4.61 4.54 -11.06
N ASP A 5 3.98 4.26 -12.19
CA ASP A 5 2.57 3.92 -12.25
C ASP A 5 2.40 2.41 -12.13
N ALA A 6 1.87 1.97 -11.00
CA ALA A 6 1.61 0.56 -10.75
C ALA A 6 0.37 0.07 -11.50
N LYS A 7 0.34 -1.22 -11.82
CA LYS A 7 -0.86 -1.89 -12.38
C LYS A 7 -1.86 -2.31 -11.29
N GLY A 8 -1.42 -2.42 -10.04
CA GLY A 8 -2.24 -2.82 -8.90
C GLY A 8 -1.56 -2.51 -7.58
N ILE A 9 -2.38 -2.38 -6.53
CA ILE A 9 -1.92 -1.92 -5.21
C ILE A 9 -2.15 -2.92 -4.08
N LEU A 10 -3.15 -3.80 -4.21
CA LEU A 10 -3.45 -4.83 -3.23
C LEU A 10 -2.97 -6.21 -3.70
N THR A 11 -2.33 -6.96 -2.82
CA THR A 11 -1.89 -8.34 -3.05
C THR A 11 -2.38 -9.23 -1.91
N GLY A 12 -3.00 -10.36 -2.23
CA GLY A 12 -3.53 -11.29 -1.22
C GLY A 12 -4.81 -11.99 -1.66
N SER A 13 -5.32 -12.87 -0.81
CA SER A 13 -6.52 -13.67 -1.04
C SER A 13 -7.24 -13.95 0.28
N GLY A 14 -8.41 -14.59 0.24
CA GLY A 14 -9.12 -15.05 1.46
C GLY A 14 -9.63 -13.94 2.38
N GLY A 15 -9.76 -12.70 1.89
CA GLY A 15 -10.24 -11.57 2.69
C GLY A 15 -9.14 -10.79 3.42
N TYR A 16 -7.87 -11.15 3.24
CA TYR A 16 -6.72 -10.38 3.70
C TYR A 16 -5.88 -9.90 2.52
N TYR A 17 -5.61 -8.60 2.46
CA TYR A 17 -4.86 -7.98 1.38
C TYR A 17 -3.76 -7.09 1.94
N GLY A 18 -2.53 -7.27 1.49
CA GLY A 18 -1.42 -6.35 1.74
C GLY A 18 -1.45 -5.20 0.74
N MET A 19 -1.29 -3.98 1.24
CA MET A 19 -1.13 -2.76 0.46
C MET A 19 0.32 -2.31 0.53
N ASN A 20 0.98 -2.29 -0.64
CA ASN A 20 2.39 -1.90 -0.76
C ASN A 20 2.49 -0.64 -1.61
N ILE A 21 2.53 0.53 -0.96
CA ILE A 21 2.66 1.85 -1.61
C ILE A 21 4.10 2.09 -2.06
N TYR A 22 5.04 1.70 -1.21
CA TYR A 22 6.46 1.84 -1.44
C TYR A 22 7.13 0.49 -1.68
N ARG A 23 8.25 0.51 -2.41
CA ARG A 23 9.16 -0.63 -2.52
C ARG A 23 10.57 -0.17 -2.19
N GLY A 24 11.26 -0.93 -1.35
CA GLY A 24 12.58 -0.55 -0.85
C GLY A 24 12.46 0.26 0.45
N CYS A 25 13.61 0.50 1.09
CA CYS A 25 13.67 1.20 2.36
C CYS A 25 15.06 1.82 2.58
N THR A 26 15.11 3.02 3.16
CA THR A 26 16.35 3.75 3.46
C THR A 26 16.87 3.54 4.88
N HIS A 27 16.14 2.82 5.74
CA HIS A 27 16.51 2.65 7.16
C HIS A 27 17.79 1.83 7.37
N GLY A 28 18.11 0.89 6.47
CA GLY A 28 19.36 0.14 6.56
C GLY A 28 19.38 -1.03 7.55
N CYS A 29 18.25 -1.58 7.97
CA CYS A 29 18.24 -2.72 8.91
C CYS A 29 18.99 -3.93 8.34
N ILE A 30 19.98 -4.44 9.08
CA ILE A 30 20.76 -5.63 8.71
C ILE A 30 19.95 -6.92 8.68
N TYR A 31 18.82 -6.95 9.38
CA TYR A 31 17.90 -8.08 9.50
C TYR A 31 16.63 -7.93 8.63
N CYS A 32 16.61 -6.97 7.70
CA CYS A 32 15.44 -6.74 6.87
C CYS A 32 15.20 -7.91 5.91
N ASP A 33 14.11 -8.64 6.13
CA ASP A 33 13.71 -9.76 5.26
C ASP A 33 13.53 -9.31 3.80
N SER A 34 13.00 -8.10 3.59
CA SER A 34 12.75 -7.53 2.26
C SER A 34 14.03 -7.31 1.42
N ARG A 35 15.23 -7.40 2.00
CA ARG A 35 16.52 -7.41 1.27
C ARG A 35 16.80 -8.74 0.56
N SER A 36 16.04 -9.79 0.85
CA SER A 36 16.22 -11.09 0.23
C SER A 36 15.99 -11.03 -1.29
N ARG A 37 16.79 -11.82 -2.03
CA ARG A 37 16.68 -11.94 -3.49
C ARG A 37 15.32 -12.49 -3.95
N CYS A 38 14.58 -13.19 -3.07
CA CYS A 38 13.25 -13.72 -3.39
C CYS A 38 12.24 -12.63 -3.77
N TYR A 39 12.47 -11.39 -3.31
CA TYR A 39 11.60 -10.27 -3.62
C TYR A 39 11.88 -9.64 -4.98
N GLN A 40 12.96 -10.02 -5.67
CA GLN A 40 13.24 -9.64 -7.07
C GLN A 40 13.23 -8.13 -7.32
N PHE A 41 13.99 -7.38 -6.52
CA PHE A 41 14.24 -5.97 -6.81
C PHE A 41 15.09 -5.85 -8.09
N THR A 42 14.67 -4.96 -8.99
CA THR A 42 15.38 -4.63 -10.25
C THR A 42 16.22 -3.34 -10.13
N HIS A 43 16.15 -2.70 -8.98
CA HIS A 43 16.83 -1.46 -8.60
C HIS A 43 17.48 -1.63 -7.22
N PRO A 44 18.43 -0.75 -6.81
CA PRO A 44 19.00 -0.77 -5.47
C PRO A 44 17.92 -0.70 -4.39
N PHE A 45 18.05 -1.47 -3.29
CA PHE A 45 17.02 -1.55 -2.26
C PHE A 45 16.75 -0.20 -1.55
N GLU A 46 17.78 0.65 -1.48
CA GLU A 46 17.73 1.99 -0.91
C GLU A 46 17.13 3.02 -1.88
N ASP A 47 16.98 2.69 -3.16
CA ASP A 47 16.27 3.50 -4.13
C ASP A 47 14.75 3.24 -4.05
N ILE A 48 14.07 4.00 -3.19
CA ILE A 48 12.62 3.81 -2.95
C ILE A 48 11.83 3.97 -4.26
N GLU A 49 11.15 2.91 -4.67
CA GLU A 49 10.13 2.90 -5.72
C GLU A 49 8.79 3.36 -5.13
N VAL A 50 8.29 4.47 -5.62
CA VAL A 50 7.04 5.09 -5.17
C VAL A 50 5.94 4.82 -6.19
N LYS A 51 4.87 4.16 -5.77
CA LYS A 51 3.67 3.99 -6.59
C LYS A 51 2.79 5.23 -6.48
N GLN A 52 3.05 6.23 -7.31
CA GLN A 52 2.38 7.54 -7.23
C GLN A 52 0.86 7.46 -7.43
N ASN A 53 0.40 6.47 -8.20
CA ASN A 53 -1.01 6.21 -8.48
C ASN A 53 -1.70 5.29 -7.45
N ALA A 54 -1.09 5.06 -6.28
CA ALA A 54 -1.62 4.17 -5.25
C ALA A 54 -3.02 4.58 -4.75
N PRO A 55 -3.32 5.87 -4.45
CA PRO A 55 -4.65 6.28 -4.01
C PRO A 55 -5.75 5.98 -5.04
N GLU A 56 -5.48 6.26 -6.32
CA GLU A 56 -6.42 6.07 -7.43
C GLU A 56 -6.69 4.58 -7.66
N LEU A 57 -5.64 3.75 -7.59
CA LEU A 57 -5.77 2.29 -7.66
C LEU A 57 -6.57 1.75 -6.47
N LEU A 58 -6.31 2.24 -5.26
CA LEU A 58 -7.02 1.80 -4.06
C LEU A 58 -8.52 2.11 -4.18
N GLU A 59 -8.87 3.33 -4.58
CA GLU A 59 -10.26 3.70 -4.82
C GLU A 59 -10.95 2.76 -5.82
N LYS A 60 -10.30 2.47 -6.95
CA LYS A 60 -10.84 1.57 -7.97
C LYS A 60 -11.06 0.15 -7.42
N VAL A 61 -10.11 -0.35 -6.64
CA VAL A 61 -10.19 -1.70 -6.04
C VAL A 61 -11.27 -1.75 -4.95
N LEU A 62 -11.40 -0.73 -4.12
CA LEU A 62 -12.43 -0.70 -3.08
C LEU A 62 -13.84 -0.63 -3.67
N LYS A 63 -14.05 0.13 -4.76
CA LYS A 63 -15.34 0.19 -5.48
C LYS A 63 -15.76 -1.17 -6.06
N SER A 64 -14.82 -2.04 -6.43
CA SER A 64 -15.12 -3.34 -7.02
C SER A 64 -15.35 -4.45 -5.99
N LYS A 65 -14.90 -4.27 -4.74
CA LYS A 65 -15.08 -5.26 -3.68
C LYS A 65 -16.53 -5.29 -3.17
N ARG A 66 -17.12 -6.48 -3.17
CA ARG A 66 -18.49 -6.73 -2.67
C ARG A 66 -18.54 -7.28 -1.24
N LYS A 67 -17.40 -7.70 -0.69
CA LYS A 67 -17.27 -8.30 0.65
C LYS A 67 -16.29 -7.51 1.50
N LYS A 68 -16.49 -7.52 2.82
CA LYS A 68 -15.53 -6.99 3.78
C LYS A 68 -14.20 -7.72 3.65
N CYS A 69 -13.11 -6.97 3.74
CA CYS A 69 -11.77 -7.51 3.76
C CYS A 69 -10.88 -6.65 4.65
N MET A 70 -9.85 -7.26 5.22
CA MET A 70 -8.80 -6.57 5.93
C MET A 70 -7.72 -6.13 4.94
N ILE A 71 -7.28 -4.88 5.07
CA ILE A 71 -6.15 -4.34 4.32
C ILE A 71 -5.03 -4.04 5.33
N GLY A 72 -3.92 -4.77 5.21
CA GLY A 72 -2.72 -4.54 5.99
C GLY A 72 -1.72 -3.69 5.20
N THR A 73 -0.93 -2.89 5.91
CA THR A 73 0.26 -2.19 5.38
C THR A 73 1.50 -2.69 6.13
N GLY A 74 2.71 -2.36 5.67
CA GLY A 74 3.92 -2.71 6.42
C GLY A 74 4.49 -4.10 6.15
N ALA A 75 3.99 -4.83 5.15
CA ALA A 75 4.46 -6.20 4.88
C ALA A 75 5.85 -6.23 4.20
N MET A 76 6.07 -5.33 3.24
CA MET A 76 7.29 -5.30 2.41
C MET A 76 8.09 -4.02 2.53
N SER A 77 7.45 -2.96 3.01
CA SER A 77 8.00 -1.62 3.13
C SER A 77 7.29 -0.90 4.26
N ASP A 78 8.00 0.04 4.87
CA ASP A 78 7.42 0.86 5.92
C ASP A 78 6.49 1.93 5.30
N PRO A 79 5.23 2.06 5.75
CA PRO A 79 4.28 3.03 5.20
C PRO A 79 4.57 4.48 5.61
N TYR A 80 5.40 4.70 6.64
CA TYR A 80 5.73 6.01 7.21
C TYR A 80 7.23 6.30 7.15
N MET A 81 7.89 5.88 6.06
CA MET A 81 9.26 6.33 5.76
C MET A 81 9.35 7.85 5.70
N HIS A 82 10.54 8.43 5.89
CA HIS A 82 10.75 9.89 5.84
C HIS A 82 10.20 10.56 4.56
N CYS A 83 10.13 9.85 3.43
CA CYS A 83 9.52 10.39 2.22
C CYS A 83 8.00 10.60 2.33
N GLU A 84 7.30 9.87 3.20
CA GLU A 84 5.85 10.01 3.43
C GLU A 84 5.49 11.40 3.97
N GLU A 85 6.39 12.08 4.69
CA GLU A 85 6.17 13.45 5.16
C GLU A 85 5.83 14.41 4.01
N ASN A 86 6.48 14.22 2.85
CA ASN A 86 6.26 15.04 1.67
C ASN A 86 5.25 14.41 0.69
N LEU A 87 5.19 13.08 0.60
CA LEU A 87 4.37 12.38 -0.38
C LEU A 87 2.91 12.18 0.07
N SER A 88 2.69 11.96 1.37
CA SER A 88 1.37 11.74 1.99
C SER A 88 0.52 10.66 1.29
N LEU A 89 1.15 9.64 0.70
CA LEU A 89 0.43 8.62 -0.07
C LEU A 89 -0.28 7.63 0.86
N THR A 90 0.36 7.23 1.95
CA THR A 90 -0.26 6.41 3.00
C THR A 90 -1.43 7.16 3.62
N GLY A 91 -1.23 8.44 3.95
CA GLY A 91 -2.29 9.31 4.48
C GLY A 91 -3.52 9.35 3.58
N ARG A 92 -3.33 9.70 2.31
CA ARG A 92 -4.41 9.71 1.29
C ARG A 92 -5.09 8.34 1.15
N CYS A 93 -4.33 7.25 1.18
CA CYS A 93 -4.90 5.90 1.13
C CYS A 93 -5.79 5.60 2.36
N LEU A 94 -5.36 6.01 3.55
CA LEU A 94 -6.12 5.82 4.79
C LEU A 94 -7.39 6.68 4.81
N GLU A 95 -7.35 7.91 4.28
CA GLU A 95 -8.54 8.74 4.12
C GLU A 95 -9.57 8.10 3.19
N ILE A 96 -9.13 7.53 2.06
CA ILE A 96 -10.00 6.80 1.13
C ILE A 96 -10.62 5.58 1.83
N TYR A 97 -9.82 4.84 2.61
CA TYR A 97 -10.30 3.71 3.37
C TYR A 97 -11.33 4.15 4.42
N SER A 98 -11.00 5.12 5.27
CA SER A 98 -11.88 5.64 6.31
C SER A 98 -13.18 6.21 5.73
N GLY A 99 -13.08 7.11 4.76
CA GLY A 99 -14.22 7.82 4.19
C GLY A 99 -15.21 6.93 3.43
N LYS A 100 -14.74 5.84 2.81
CA LYS A 100 -15.61 4.94 2.02
C LYS A 100 -16.02 3.67 2.76
N TRP A 101 -15.17 3.11 3.62
CA TRP A 101 -15.48 1.85 4.31
C TRP A 101 -16.22 2.06 5.64
N PHE A 102 -16.02 3.19 6.32
CA PHE A 102 -16.73 3.46 7.58
C PHE A 102 -18.22 3.76 7.33
N TRP A 103 -18.56 4.39 6.20
CA TRP A 103 -19.93 4.75 5.82
C TRP A 103 -20.56 3.85 4.75
N GLY A 104 -19.76 3.03 4.04
CA GLY A 104 -20.24 2.19 2.93
C GLY A 104 -20.77 0.80 3.32
N CYS A 105 -20.88 0.50 4.62
CA CYS A 105 -21.46 -0.76 5.08
C CYS A 105 -22.89 -0.54 5.62
N ASN A 106 -23.88 -0.50 4.72
CA ASN A 106 -25.31 -0.67 5.03
C ASN A 106 -25.78 -0.05 6.36
N SER A 107 -25.92 1.27 6.42
CA SER A 107 -26.89 1.88 7.33
C SER A 107 -28.34 1.70 6.85
N ASP A 108 -28.56 1.16 5.64
CA ASP A 108 -29.90 0.98 5.05
C ASP A 108 -30.48 -0.44 5.21
N LYS A 109 -30.03 -1.22 6.21
CA LYS A 109 -30.65 -2.50 6.58
C LYS A 109 -30.67 -2.74 8.10
N ILE A 110 -31.20 -1.78 8.86
CA ILE A 110 -31.78 -2.03 10.19
C ILE A 110 -33.21 -1.53 10.16
#